data_AF-A0A0P9PIL5-F1
#
_entry.id   AF-A0A0P9PIL5-F1
#
_cell.length_a   1.000
_cell.length_b   1.000
_cell.length_c   1.000
_cell.angle_alpha   90.00
_cell.angle_beta   90.00
_cell.angle_gamma   90.00
#
_symmetry.space_group_name_H-M   'P 1'
#
loop_
_entity.id
_entity.type
_entity.pdbx_description
1 polymer ?
#
loop_
_entity_poly.entity_id
_entity_poly.type
_entity_poly.pdbx_seq_one_letter_code
_entity_poly.pdbx_strand_id
1 'polypeptide(L)'
;MQAISAQSDIGFIELSSYPGLDISMHSQAADLIARFSGSSAFGTVAFGTEGGLFDQSGIPAVVCGPGSMEQGHKPGEFIRIEQLEACDAMLQRVLEFVSRP
;
A
#
# COMPACT_ATOMS: atom_id res chain seq x y z
N MET A 1 3.48 -40.94 -5.01
CA MET A 1 4.59 -41.03 -5.99
C MET A 1 5.79 -41.78 -5.40
N GLN A 2 6.30 -41.43 -4.21
CA GLN A 2 7.41 -42.18 -3.59
C GLN A 2 7.14 -43.66 -3.29
N ALA A 3 5.89 -44.02 -2.98
CA ALA A 3 5.47 -45.42 -2.82
C ALA A 3 5.55 -46.25 -4.12
N ILE A 4 5.71 -45.59 -5.29
CA ILE A 4 5.88 -46.23 -6.60
C ILE A 4 7.33 -46.10 -7.08
N SER A 5 7.97 -44.94 -6.85
CA SER A 5 9.39 -44.71 -7.16
C SER A 5 10.05 -43.83 -6.10
N ALA A 6 11.08 -44.36 -5.44
CA ALA A 6 11.83 -43.64 -4.42
C ALA A 6 12.55 -42.37 -4.95
N GLN A 7 12.69 -42.23 -6.28
CA GLN A 7 13.32 -41.07 -6.92
C GLN A 7 12.36 -39.89 -7.13
N SER A 8 11.06 -40.05 -6.92
CA SER A 8 10.07 -38.99 -7.12
C SER A 8 9.87 -38.16 -5.85
N ASP A 9 10.65 -37.11 -5.67
CA ASP A 9 10.56 -36.20 -4.51
C ASP A 9 10.01 -34.80 -4.87
N ILE A 10 9.47 -34.08 -3.88
CA ILE A 10 8.97 -32.71 -4.01
C ILE A 10 9.64 -31.84 -2.94
N GLY A 11 10.41 -30.85 -3.38
CA GLY A 11 11.01 -29.85 -2.50
C GLY A 11 10.30 -28.50 -2.61
N PHE A 12 10.17 -27.80 -1.49
CA PHE A 12 9.73 -26.41 -1.43
C PHE A 12 10.89 -25.55 -0.96
N ILE A 13 11.09 -24.40 -1.61
CA ILE A 13 12.05 -23.37 -1.20
C ILE A 13 11.31 -22.04 -1.23
N GLU A 14 11.29 -21.34 -0.10
CA GLU A 14 10.83 -19.96 -0.07
C GLU A 14 11.87 -19.06 -0.76
N LEU A 15 11.49 -18.42 -1.86
CA LEU A 15 12.38 -17.51 -2.60
C LEU A 15 12.29 -16.07 -2.09
N SER A 16 11.13 -15.68 -1.58
CA SER A 16 10.86 -14.32 -1.11
C SER A 16 9.63 -14.32 -0.21
N SER A 17 9.66 -13.49 0.82
CA SER A 17 8.52 -13.11 1.63
C SER A 17 8.64 -11.62 1.98
N TYR A 18 7.50 -10.94 2.10
CA TYR A 18 7.43 -9.57 2.62
C TYR A 18 6.17 -9.45 3.48
N PRO A 19 6.22 -8.67 4.57
CA PRO A 19 5.09 -8.52 5.48
C PRO A 19 3.92 -7.81 4.80
N GLY A 20 2.70 -8.24 5.13
CA GLY A 20 1.49 -7.47 4.81
C GLY A 20 1.41 -6.19 5.64
N LEU A 21 0.65 -5.22 5.16
CA LEU A 21 0.27 -4.03 5.93
C LEU A 21 -1.06 -4.29 6.62
N ASP A 22 -1.06 -4.38 7.96
CA ASP A 22 -2.26 -4.57 8.78
C ASP A 22 -2.39 -3.46 9.84
N ILE A 23 -2.51 -2.22 9.35
CA ILE A 23 -2.68 -1.05 10.22
C ILE A 23 -4.17 -0.84 10.57
N SER A 24 -4.46 -0.49 11.82
CA SER A 24 -5.81 -0.14 12.24
C SER A 24 -6.33 1.10 11.51
N MET A 25 -7.59 1.05 11.05
CA MET A 25 -8.33 2.21 10.53
C MET A 25 -8.56 3.32 11.56
N HIS A 26 -8.27 3.07 12.85
CA HIS A 26 -8.33 4.04 13.94
C HIS A 26 -6.93 4.51 14.38
N SER A 27 -5.90 4.22 13.60
CA SER A 27 -4.54 4.68 13.87
C SER A 27 -4.39 6.19 13.61
N GLN A 28 -3.42 6.81 14.27
CA GLN A 28 -3.07 8.21 14.01
C GLN A 28 -2.71 8.46 12.54
N ALA A 29 -2.05 7.49 11.88
CA ALA A 29 -1.70 7.57 10.46
C ALA A 29 -2.96 7.58 9.58
N ALA A 30 -3.93 6.72 9.86
CA ALA A 30 -5.24 6.70 9.18
C ALA A 30 -5.99 8.04 9.37
N ASP A 31 -6.02 8.57 10.59
CA ASP A 31 -6.67 9.86 10.87
C ASP A 31 -5.99 11.03 10.13
N LEU A 32 -4.65 11.05 10.10
CA LEU A 32 -3.88 12.08 9.40
C LEU A 32 -4.16 12.03 7.90
N ILE A 33 -4.09 10.85 7.28
CA ILE A 33 -4.33 10.77 5.84
C ILE A 33 -5.79 11.06 5.48
N ALA A 34 -6.76 10.74 6.33
CA ALA A 34 -8.14 11.14 6.09
C ALA A 34 -8.31 12.66 6.09
N ARG A 35 -7.66 13.36 7.02
CA ARG A 35 -7.63 14.84 7.05
C ARG A 35 -6.94 15.42 5.81
N PHE A 36 -5.84 14.83 5.38
CA PHE A 36 -5.10 15.35 4.23
C PHE A 36 -5.77 15.00 2.91
N SER A 37 -6.27 13.80 2.71
CA SER A 37 -6.92 13.39 1.45
C SER A 37 -8.36 13.89 1.32
N GLY A 38 -9.01 14.22 2.45
CA GLY A 38 -10.45 14.54 2.48
C GLY A 38 -11.34 13.30 2.38
N SER A 39 -10.79 12.09 2.52
CA SER A 39 -11.51 10.82 2.44
C SER A 39 -11.23 9.94 3.66
N SER A 40 -12.28 9.46 4.32
CA SER A 40 -12.21 8.43 5.37
C SER A 40 -12.59 7.03 4.84
N ALA A 41 -12.70 6.88 3.52
CA ALA A 41 -12.96 5.59 2.90
C ALA A 41 -11.66 4.78 2.85
N PHE A 42 -11.48 3.89 3.82
CA PHE A 42 -10.37 2.96 3.87
C PHE A 42 -10.72 1.63 3.21
N GLY A 43 -9.72 0.96 2.65
CA GLY A 43 -9.86 -0.35 2.04
C GLY A 43 -8.55 -1.12 2.07
N THR A 44 -8.62 -2.40 1.72
CA THR A 44 -7.48 -3.30 1.62
C THR A 44 -7.32 -3.79 0.19
N VAL A 45 -6.08 -3.99 -0.23
CA VAL A 45 -5.75 -4.49 -1.57
C VAL A 45 -5.00 -5.81 -1.47
N ALA A 46 -5.26 -6.73 -2.41
CA ALA A 46 -4.65 -8.06 -2.43
C ALA A 46 -3.32 -8.08 -3.20
N PHE A 47 -2.49 -7.06 -3.01
CA PHE A 47 -1.15 -6.96 -3.59
C PHE A 47 -0.20 -6.27 -2.62
N GLY A 48 1.09 -6.49 -2.83
CA GLY A 48 2.15 -6.01 -1.95
C GLY A 48 2.43 -4.53 -2.08
N THR A 49 2.77 -3.92 -0.95
CA THR A 49 3.38 -2.60 -0.87
C THR A 49 4.47 -2.64 0.20
N GLU A 50 5.37 -1.65 0.18
CA GLU A 50 6.42 -1.46 1.18
C GLU A 50 5.85 -1.04 2.55
N GLY A 51 4.55 -0.69 2.61
CA GLY A 51 3.88 -0.28 3.85
C GLY A 51 4.03 -1.31 4.98
N GLY A 52 3.95 -2.61 4.66
CA GLY A 52 4.13 -3.67 5.66
C GLY A 52 5.55 -3.72 6.24
N LEU A 53 6.57 -3.35 5.45
CA LEU A 53 7.96 -3.28 5.91
C LEU A 53 8.17 -2.09 6.86
N PHE A 54 7.55 -0.94 6.55
CA PHE A 54 7.59 0.23 7.43
C PHE A 54 6.88 -0.04 8.76
N ASP A 55 5.69 -0.65 8.71
CA ASP A 55 4.92 -0.99 9.91
C ASP A 55 5.67 -2.01 10.79
N GLN A 56 6.23 -3.06 10.19
CA GLN A 56 7.10 -4.02 10.90
C GLN A 56 8.34 -3.35 11.52
N SER A 57 8.84 -2.26 10.91
CA SER A 57 9.96 -1.48 11.44
C SER A 57 9.54 -0.47 12.52
N GLY A 58 8.27 -0.45 12.92
CA GLY A 58 7.74 0.45 13.94
C GLY A 58 7.32 1.83 13.41
N ILE A 59 7.20 2.00 12.09
CA ILE A 59 6.75 3.23 11.44
C ILE A 59 5.33 2.99 10.90
N PRO A 60 4.28 3.51 11.55
CA PRO A 60 2.91 3.35 11.07
C PRO A 60 2.76 3.89 9.63
N ALA A 61 2.28 3.04 8.72
CA ALA A 61 2.20 3.35 7.30
C ALA A 61 0.77 3.24 6.77
N VAL A 62 0.42 4.12 5.84
CA VAL A 62 -0.82 4.07 5.06
C VAL A 62 -0.46 4.27 3.59
N VAL A 63 -1.17 3.58 2.71
CA VAL A 63 -0.97 3.71 1.26
C VAL A 63 -2.08 4.60 0.71
N CYS A 64 -1.70 5.68 0.04
CA CYS A 64 -2.61 6.63 -0.58
C CYS A 64 -1.97 7.24 -1.82
N GLY A 65 -2.78 7.64 -2.79
CA GLY A 65 -2.29 8.31 -3.98
C GLY A 65 -3.41 8.53 -5.00
N PRO A 66 -3.12 9.29 -6.06
CA PRO A 66 -4.06 9.52 -7.14
C PRO A 66 -4.10 8.31 -8.09
N GLY A 67 -5.12 8.28 -8.96
CA GLY A 67 -5.29 7.19 -9.92
C GLY A 67 -6.09 6.01 -9.36
N SER A 68 -5.95 4.85 -9.98
CA SER A 68 -6.56 3.60 -9.53
C SER A 68 -5.70 2.42 -9.99
N MET A 69 -5.51 1.45 -9.09
CA MET A 69 -4.81 0.21 -9.39
C MET A 69 -5.65 -0.76 -10.23
N GLU A 70 -6.93 -0.47 -10.47
CA GLU A 70 -7.76 -1.24 -11.41
C GLU A 70 -7.15 -1.24 -12.83
N GLN A 71 -6.42 -0.17 -13.19
CA GLN A 71 -5.70 -0.03 -14.46
C GLN A 71 -4.17 -0.03 -14.33
N GLY A 72 -3.61 -0.17 -13.12
CA GLY A 72 -2.16 -0.19 -12.91
C GLY A 72 -1.50 -1.43 -13.54
N HIS A 73 -0.32 -1.27 -14.12
CA HIS A 73 0.43 -2.34 -14.82
C HIS A 73 -0.32 -3.01 -15.99
N LYS A 74 -1.31 -2.32 -16.55
CA LYS A 74 -2.08 -2.80 -17.72
C LYS A 74 -1.81 -1.88 -18.92
N PRO A 75 -1.95 -2.38 -20.16
CA PRO A 75 -1.92 -1.51 -21.33
C PRO A 75 -2.94 -0.38 -21.20
N GLY A 76 -2.52 0.85 -21.51
CA GLY A 76 -3.38 2.03 -21.37
C GLY A 76 -3.51 2.53 -19.93
N GLU A 77 -2.61 2.14 -19.02
CA GLU A 77 -2.46 2.79 -17.70
C GLU A 77 -2.41 4.31 -17.86
N PHE A 78 -3.22 5.01 -17.08
CA PHE A 78 -3.31 6.45 -17.09
C PHE A 78 -3.71 7.00 -15.73
N ILE A 79 -3.43 8.28 -15.56
CA ILE A 79 -3.91 9.12 -14.46
C ILE A 79 -4.51 10.38 -15.06
N ARG A 80 -5.63 10.85 -14.49
CA ARG A 80 -6.24 12.10 -14.94
C ARG A 80 -5.51 13.31 -14.35
N ILE A 81 -5.50 14.41 -15.08
CA ILE A 81 -4.89 15.67 -14.61
C ILE A 81 -5.56 16.11 -13.30
N GLU A 82 -6.89 16.00 -13.22
CA GLU A 82 -7.64 16.40 -12.03
C GLU A 82 -7.28 15.55 -10.80
N GLN A 83 -6.87 14.28 -11.01
CA GLN A 83 -6.38 13.43 -9.91
C GLN A 83 -5.01 13.86 -9.43
N LEU A 84 -4.13 14.31 -10.34
CA LEU A 84 -2.83 14.87 -9.99
C LEU A 84 -2.98 16.19 -9.23
N GLU A 85 -3.87 17.07 -9.68
CA GLU A 85 -4.18 18.33 -8.99
C GLU A 85 -4.73 18.09 -7.57
N ALA A 86 -5.61 17.09 -7.40
CA ALA A 86 -6.11 16.70 -6.09
C ALA A 86 -5.00 16.14 -5.17
N CYS A 87 -4.06 15.37 -5.73
CA CYS A 87 -2.89 14.88 -5.01
C CYS A 87 -1.97 16.02 -4.58
N ASP A 88 -1.69 16.98 -5.47
CA ASP A 88 -0.89 18.15 -5.14
C ASP A 88 -1.52 18.95 -4.00
N ALA A 89 -2.84 19.20 -4.07
CA ALA A 89 -3.56 19.85 -2.98
C ALA A 89 -3.50 19.06 -1.65
N MET A 90 -3.53 17.72 -1.70
CA MET A 90 -3.30 16.88 -0.51
C MET A 90 -1.90 17.06 0.05
N LEU A 91 -0.87 17.02 -0.79
CA LEU A 91 0.52 17.20 -0.38
C LEU A 91 0.77 18.60 0.20
N GLN A 92 0.13 19.65 -0.33
CA GLN A 92 0.17 20.99 0.28
C GLN A 92 -0.36 20.98 1.71
N ARG A 93 -1.48 20.27 1.99
CA ARG A 93 -1.99 20.12 3.37
C ARG A 93 -1.02 19.37 4.28
N VAL A 94 -0.27 18.39 3.76
CA VAL A 94 0.79 17.72 4.51
C VAL A 94 1.92 18.71 4.82
N LEU A 95 2.38 19.48 3.82
CA LEU A 95 3.44 20.49 3.98
C LEU A 95 3.05 21.54 5.04
N GLU A 96 1.82 22.05 4.99
CA GLU A 96 1.30 22.97 5.99
C GLU A 96 1.30 22.37 7.39
N PHE A 97 0.94 21.08 7.52
CA PHE A 97 0.93 20.40 8.82
C PHE A 97 2.34 20.25 9.40
N VAL A 98 3.31 19.81 8.60
CA VAL A 98 4.69 19.57 9.08
C VAL A 98 5.50 20.85 9.24
N SER A 99 5.09 21.95 8.60
CA SER A 99 5.78 23.25 8.70
C SER A 99 5.25 24.14 9.83
N ARG A 100 4.20 23.70 10.55
CA ARG A 100 3.72 24.43 11.74
C ARG A 100 4.72 24.26 12.89
N PRO A 101 5.17 25.37 13.52
CA PRO A 101 6.04 25.31 14.69
C PRO A 101 5.36 24.70 15.92
#